data_AF-A0A1B6ISA1-F1
#
_entry.id   AF-A0A1B6ISA1-F1
#
_cell.length_a   1.000
_cell.length_b   1.000
_cell.length_c   1.000
_cell.angle_alpha   90.00
_cell.angle_beta   90.00
_cell.angle_gamma   90.00
#
_symmetry.space_group_name_H-M   'P 1'
#
loop_
_entity.id
_entity.type
_entity.pdbx_description
1 polymer ?
#
loop_
_entity_poly.entity_id
_entity_poly.type
_entity_poly.pdbx_seq_one_letter_code
_entity_poly.pdbx_strand_id
1 'polypeptide(L)'
;ATRNFVMEGGAMVLADGGVVCIDEFDKMREDDRVAIHEAMEQQTISIAKAGITTTLNSRCSVLAAANSVFGRWDDTKGEENIDFMPTILSRFDMIFIVKDEHDEKRDVTLAKHIMNVHLTAGQTSEAADTGELSLNLIKKYINYCRRRCGPRMSEAAGEKLKNRYVLMRGGTHAHEIESEKRLSIPITVRQLEAVIRIAESLAKMQLQAFATETHVDEALRLFQVSTLDAAMSGSLAGAEGFTTEEDQEALTRIEKQLKRRFAIGSQVSEHNIVQDFLKQKYPERAIYKVIHTMIRRGELQHRMQRKMLYRLQ
;
A
#
# COMPACT_ATOMS: atom_id res chain seq x y z
N ALA A 1 51.92 -17.86 7.63
CA ALA A 1 50.68 -17.14 8.00
C ALA A 1 50.44 -16.02 6.99
N THR A 2 49.64 -16.28 5.96
CA THR A 2 49.31 -15.32 4.90
C THR A 2 48.33 -14.27 5.44
N ARG A 3 48.80 -13.03 5.68
CA ARG A 3 47.97 -11.87 6.04
C ARG A 3 47.29 -11.28 4.80
N ASN A 4 46.46 -12.07 4.13
CA ASN A 4 45.70 -11.59 2.97
C ASN A 4 44.41 -10.94 3.48
N PHE A 5 44.05 -9.78 2.92
CA PHE A 5 42.75 -9.17 3.16
C PHE A 5 41.68 -10.05 2.52
N VAL A 6 40.78 -10.60 3.34
CA VAL A 6 39.63 -11.38 2.90
C VAL A 6 38.41 -10.46 2.99
N MET A 7 37.64 -10.40 1.91
CA MET A 7 36.39 -9.67 1.86
C MET A 7 35.24 -10.63 2.15
N GLU A 8 34.52 -10.40 3.25
CA GLU A 8 33.25 -11.08 3.51
C GLU A 8 32.10 -10.32 2.85
N GLY A 9 31.24 -11.04 2.13
CA GLY A 9 30.09 -10.46 1.47
C GLY A 9 29.04 -10.01 2.47
N GLY A 10 28.43 -8.84 2.23
CA GLY A 10 27.28 -8.37 3.01
C GLY A 10 26.04 -9.26 2.81
N ALA A 11 25.02 -9.06 3.66
CA ALA A 11 23.80 -9.87 3.65
C ALA A 11 23.12 -9.97 2.26
N MET A 12 23.10 -8.86 1.49
CA MET A 12 22.52 -8.84 0.15
C MET A 12 23.33 -9.63 -0.88
N VAL A 13 24.66 -9.68 -0.74
CA VAL A 13 25.54 -10.48 -1.61
C VAL A 13 25.37 -11.97 -1.31
N LEU A 14 25.26 -12.34 -0.04
CA LEU A 14 25.00 -13.72 0.39
C LEU A 14 23.63 -14.22 -0.08
N ALA A 15 22.67 -13.30 -0.25
CA ALA A 15 21.32 -13.60 -0.70
C ALA A 15 21.13 -13.49 -2.23
N ASP A 16 22.19 -13.53 -3.05
CA ASP A 16 22.06 -13.51 -4.51
C ASP A 16 21.15 -14.67 -5.00
N GLY A 17 20.07 -14.32 -5.72
CA GLY A 17 19.02 -15.25 -6.14
C GLY A 17 18.02 -15.63 -5.04
N GLY A 18 18.17 -15.12 -3.83
CA GLY A 18 17.29 -15.32 -2.68
C GLY A 18 16.35 -14.15 -2.40
N VAL A 19 15.86 -14.11 -1.16
CA VAL A 19 15.04 -13.01 -0.62
C VAL A 19 15.72 -12.52 0.65
N VAL A 20 15.80 -11.20 0.81
CA VAL A 20 16.29 -10.53 2.02
C VAL A 20 15.10 -9.89 2.71
N CYS A 21 14.93 -10.17 4.00
CA CYS A 21 13.93 -9.53 4.83
C CYS A 21 14.62 -8.50 5.72
N ILE A 22 14.16 -7.26 5.69
CA ILE A 22 14.66 -6.14 6.49
C ILE A 22 13.52 -5.66 7.37
N ASP A 23 13.75 -5.64 8.67
CA ASP A 23 12.87 -5.00 9.63
C ASP A 23 13.43 -3.63 10.01
N GLU A 24 12.57 -2.74 10.48
CA GLU A 24 12.90 -1.35 10.83
C GLU A 24 13.67 -0.62 9.71
N PHE A 25 13.19 -0.75 8.47
CA PHE A 25 13.80 -0.13 7.30
C PHE A 25 13.90 1.41 7.43
N ASP A 26 13.03 2.02 8.25
CA ASP A 26 13.07 3.44 8.64
C ASP A 26 14.30 3.81 9.47
N LYS A 27 14.83 2.90 10.28
CA LYS A 27 15.96 3.15 11.21
C LYS A 27 17.34 2.84 10.64
N MET A 28 17.44 2.59 9.34
CA MET A 28 18.72 2.34 8.70
C MET A 28 19.61 3.58 8.64
N ARG A 29 20.91 3.38 8.81
CA ARG A 29 21.93 4.43 8.65
C ARG A 29 21.98 4.90 7.20
N GLU A 30 22.39 6.15 7.00
CA GLU A 30 22.44 6.77 5.68
C GLU A 30 23.43 6.04 4.73
N ASP A 31 24.57 5.59 5.24
CA ASP A 31 25.55 4.79 4.47
C ASP A 31 24.94 3.48 3.93
N ASP A 32 24.17 2.77 4.77
CA ASP A 32 23.50 1.52 4.39
C ASP A 32 22.37 1.78 3.38
N ARG A 33 21.69 2.93 3.51
CA ARG A 33 20.65 3.37 2.59
C ARG A 33 21.21 3.59 1.18
N VAL A 34 22.41 4.18 1.05
CA VAL A 34 23.09 4.36 -0.25
C VAL A 34 23.44 3.01 -0.88
N ALA A 35 23.94 2.05 -0.09
CA ALA A 35 24.26 0.72 -0.59
C ALA A 35 23.02 -0.05 -1.08
N ILE A 36 21.89 0.05 -0.35
CA ILE A 36 20.62 -0.56 -0.77
C ILE A 36 20.06 0.12 -2.01
N HIS A 37 20.21 1.44 -2.13
CA HIS A 37 19.84 2.18 -3.33
C HIS A 37 20.56 1.67 -4.58
N GLU A 38 21.87 1.45 -4.49
CA GLU A 38 22.68 0.88 -5.56
C GLU A 38 22.23 -0.55 -5.88
N ALA A 39 22.11 -1.39 -4.84
CA ALA A 39 21.76 -2.79 -4.97
C ALA A 39 20.36 -3.00 -5.58
N MET A 40 19.36 -2.19 -5.21
CA MET A 40 18.01 -2.27 -5.75
C MET A 40 17.91 -1.72 -7.18
N GLU A 41 18.75 -0.74 -7.55
CA GLU A 41 18.73 -0.16 -8.90
C GLU A 41 19.51 -1.01 -9.91
N GLN A 42 20.73 -1.40 -9.56
CA GLN A 42 21.68 -2.02 -10.50
C GLN A 42 21.80 -3.53 -10.28
N GLN A 43 21.25 -4.07 -9.18
CA GLN A 43 21.43 -5.47 -8.77
C GLN A 43 22.91 -5.84 -8.55
N THR A 44 23.73 -4.84 -8.26
CA THR A 44 25.16 -4.96 -7.98
C THR A 44 25.55 -4.03 -6.84
N ILE A 45 26.58 -4.40 -6.09
CA ILE A 45 27.19 -3.60 -5.04
C ILE A 45 28.67 -3.40 -5.40
N SER A 46 29.06 -2.16 -5.62
CA SER A 46 30.45 -1.78 -5.85
C SER A 46 31.15 -1.51 -4.51
N ILE A 47 32.33 -2.10 -4.33
CA ILE A 47 33.14 -1.89 -3.14
C ILE A 47 34.52 -1.41 -3.57
N ALA A 48 34.89 -0.23 -3.10
CA ALA A 48 36.21 0.36 -3.25
C ALA A 48 36.80 0.62 -1.85
N LYS A 49 37.42 -0.40 -1.26
CA LYS A 49 38.04 -0.31 0.08
C LYS A 49 39.38 -1.05 0.11
N ALA A 50 40.33 -0.51 0.87
CA ALA A 50 41.65 -1.13 1.10
C ALA A 50 42.41 -1.54 -0.18
N GLY A 51 42.29 -0.76 -1.26
CA GLY A 51 42.93 -1.05 -2.55
C GLY A 51 42.26 -2.15 -3.38
N ILE A 52 41.10 -2.66 -2.93
CA ILE A 52 40.28 -3.62 -3.67
C ILE A 52 39.09 -2.87 -4.26
N THR A 53 39.01 -2.85 -5.59
CA THR A 53 37.87 -2.33 -6.35
C THR A 53 37.17 -3.50 -7.03
N THR A 54 36.08 -3.99 -6.45
CA THR A 54 35.33 -5.13 -6.97
C THR A 54 33.83 -4.82 -6.97
N THR A 55 33.13 -5.36 -7.97
CA THR A 55 31.66 -5.30 -8.06
C THR A 55 31.11 -6.69 -7.77
N LEU A 56 30.23 -6.80 -6.78
CA LEU A 56 29.58 -8.03 -6.39
C LEU A 56 28.12 -8.01 -6.87
N ASN A 57 27.63 -9.14 -7.37
CA ASN A 57 26.23 -9.25 -7.77
C ASN A 57 25.33 -9.44 -6.54
N SER A 58 24.16 -8.81 -6.56
CA SER A 58 23.17 -8.87 -5.48
C SER A 58 21.76 -8.94 -6.05
N ARG A 59 21.45 -9.97 -6.86
CA ARG A 59 20.12 -10.19 -7.45
C ARG A 59 19.19 -10.80 -6.42
N CYS A 60 18.94 -10.08 -5.33
CA CYS A 60 18.03 -10.47 -4.27
C CYS A 60 16.72 -9.69 -4.36
N SER A 61 15.60 -10.34 -4.03
CA SER A 61 14.35 -9.62 -3.77
C SER A 61 14.35 -9.10 -2.34
N VAL A 62 13.91 -7.86 -2.13
CA VAL A 62 13.86 -7.24 -0.79
C VAL A 62 12.43 -7.21 -0.29
N LEU A 63 12.21 -7.74 0.90
CA LEU A 63 11.00 -7.52 1.70
C LEU A 63 11.39 -6.58 2.84
N ALA A 64 10.74 -5.42 2.92
CA ALA A 64 11.01 -4.43 3.95
C ALA A 64 9.76 -4.18 4.80
N ALA A 65 9.96 -4.13 6.12
CA ALA A 65 8.99 -3.60 7.07
C ALA A 65 9.52 -2.26 7.60
N ALA A 66 8.63 -1.28 7.69
CA ALA A 66 8.95 0.06 8.16
C ALA A 66 7.82 0.57 9.06
N ASN A 67 8.19 1.36 10.07
CA ASN A 67 7.22 2.02 10.92
C ASN A 67 6.93 3.44 10.44
N SER A 68 5.71 3.93 10.70
CA SER A 68 5.38 5.35 10.59
C SER A 68 6.17 6.15 11.61
N VAL A 69 6.61 7.36 11.25
CA VAL A 69 7.38 8.27 12.13
C VAL A 69 6.67 8.54 13.46
N PHE A 70 5.32 8.56 13.44
CA PHE A 70 4.50 8.82 14.63
C PHE A 70 4.01 7.55 15.33
N GLY A 71 4.49 6.37 14.93
CA GLY A 71 4.08 5.06 15.45
C GLY A 71 2.67 4.62 15.04
N ARG A 72 1.77 5.55 14.71
CA ARG A 72 0.46 5.29 14.09
C ARG A 72 0.38 5.96 12.74
N TRP A 73 -0.36 5.34 11.83
CA TRP A 73 -0.63 5.92 10.52
C TRP A 73 -1.69 7.02 10.65
N ASP A 74 -1.37 8.25 10.26
CA ASP A 74 -2.29 9.40 10.29
C ASP A 74 -2.74 9.75 8.87
N ASP A 75 -3.97 9.39 8.50
CA ASP A 75 -4.55 9.69 7.19
C ASP A 75 -4.66 11.19 6.88
N THR A 76 -4.50 12.06 7.87
CA THR A 76 -4.52 13.50 7.65
C THR A 76 -3.18 14.07 7.18
N LYS A 77 -2.08 13.35 7.44
CA LYS A 77 -0.71 13.83 7.22
C LYS A 77 0.01 13.19 6.03
N GLY A 78 -0.61 12.22 5.37
CA GLY A 78 -0.23 11.70 4.05
C GLY A 78 1.25 11.48 3.82
N GLU A 79 1.92 12.48 3.24
CA GLU A 79 3.34 12.42 2.88
C GLU A 79 4.29 12.47 4.09
N GLU A 80 3.90 13.13 5.20
CA GLU A 80 4.71 13.22 6.41
C GLU A 80 4.73 11.93 7.23
N ASN A 81 3.90 10.93 6.87
CA ASN A 81 3.88 9.64 7.55
C ASN A 81 5.11 8.78 7.23
N ILE A 82 5.79 9.07 6.11
CA ILE A 82 6.87 8.25 5.57
C ILE A 82 8.13 9.10 5.43
N ASP A 83 9.18 8.79 6.18
CA ASP A 83 10.50 9.45 6.12
C ASP A 83 11.43 8.82 5.06
N PHE A 84 10.88 8.46 3.90
CA PHE A 84 11.64 7.90 2.78
C PHE A 84 11.68 8.86 1.61
N MET A 85 12.84 8.95 0.96
CA MET A 85 12.93 9.63 -0.32
C MET A 85 12.01 8.93 -1.33
N PRO A 86 11.25 9.68 -2.16
CA PRO A 86 10.39 9.10 -3.21
C PRO A 86 11.15 8.18 -4.17
N THR A 87 12.46 8.37 -4.29
CA THR A 87 13.36 7.50 -5.07
C THR A 87 13.39 6.07 -4.55
N ILE A 88 13.33 5.83 -3.23
CA ILE A 88 13.25 4.47 -2.66
C ILE A 88 11.87 3.88 -2.94
N LEU A 89 10.82 4.63 -2.62
CA LEU A 89 9.43 4.17 -2.76
C LEU A 89 9.12 3.75 -4.22
N SER A 90 9.64 4.50 -5.19
CA SER A 90 9.49 4.16 -6.62
C SER A 90 10.16 2.86 -7.06
N ARG A 91 11.02 2.26 -6.22
CA ARG A 91 11.72 0.99 -6.50
C ARG A 91 11.05 -0.22 -5.86
N PHE A 92 10.10 -0.02 -4.97
CA PHE A 92 9.28 -1.09 -4.45
C PHE A 92 8.11 -1.36 -5.41
N ASP A 93 7.92 -2.63 -5.73
CA ASP A 93 6.86 -3.08 -6.64
C ASP A 93 5.47 -2.99 -6.00
N MET A 94 5.37 -3.29 -4.69
CA MET A 94 4.14 -3.20 -3.90
C MET A 94 4.43 -2.60 -2.53
N ILE A 95 3.60 -1.66 -2.10
CA ILE A 95 3.67 -1.02 -0.79
C ILE A 95 2.36 -1.31 -0.08
N PHE A 96 2.40 -1.96 1.08
CA PHE A 96 1.20 -2.25 1.86
C PHE A 96 1.22 -1.41 3.13
N ILE A 97 0.17 -0.59 3.31
CA ILE A 97 -0.05 0.10 4.58
C ILE A 97 -0.86 -0.82 5.48
N VAL A 98 -0.24 -1.26 6.57
CA VAL A 98 -0.94 -2.00 7.61
C VAL A 98 -1.45 -1.01 8.65
N LYS A 99 -2.78 -0.87 8.74
CA LYS A 99 -3.44 -0.03 9.74
C LYS A 99 -4.04 -0.91 10.82
N ASP A 100 -3.82 -0.52 12.07
CA ASP A 100 -4.51 -1.11 13.21
C ASP A 100 -5.80 -0.33 13.48
N GLU A 101 -6.94 -0.90 13.07
CA GLU A 101 -8.26 -0.35 13.33
C GLU A 101 -8.90 -1.06 14.54
N HIS A 102 -9.24 -0.28 15.56
CA HIS A 102 -9.90 -0.83 16.74
C HIS A 102 -11.34 -1.26 16.43
N ASP A 103 -11.60 -2.56 16.53
CA ASP A 103 -12.92 -3.15 16.33
C ASP A 103 -13.12 -4.29 17.34
N GLU A 104 -14.00 -4.06 18.31
CA GLU A 104 -14.27 -5.02 19.40
C GLU A 104 -14.63 -6.41 18.88
N LYS A 105 -15.34 -6.53 17.75
CA LYS A 105 -15.71 -7.84 17.19
C LYS A 105 -14.48 -8.58 16.67
N ARG A 106 -13.63 -7.90 15.90
CA ARG A 106 -12.37 -8.45 15.36
C ARG A 106 -11.44 -8.81 16.52
N ASP A 107 -11.28 -7.92 17.49
CA ASP A 107 -10.44 -8.12 18.67
C ASP A 107 -10.88 -9.35 19.49
N VAL A 108 -12.19 -9.52 19.70
CA VAL A 108 -12.72 -10.70 20.39
C VAL A 108 -12.47 -11.99 19.60
N THR A 109 -12.63 -11.97 18.28
CA THR A 109 -12.35 -13.16 17.44
C THR A 109 -10.87 -13.53 17.43
N LEU A 110 -9.99 -12.53 17.31
CA LEU A 110 -8.53 -12.71 17.34
C LEU A 110 -8.09 -13.22 18.70
N ALA A 111 -8.56 -12.61 19.79
CA ALA A 111 -8.25 -13.04 21.15
C ALA A 111 -8.69 -14.49 21.38
N LYS A 112 -9.90 -14.88 20.98
CA LYS A 112 -10.38 -16.27 21.09
C LYS A 112 -9.50 -17.24 20.30
N HIS A 113 -9.13 -16.88 19.08
CA HIS A 113 -8.28 -17.72 18.24
C HIS A 113 -6.88 -17.89 18.85
N ILE A 114 -6.23 -16.81 19.26
CA ILE A 114 -4.90 -16.83 19.90
C ILE A 114 -4.94 -17.62 21.21
N MET A 115 -5.96 -17.42 22.05
CA MET A 115 -6.15 -18.21 23.26
C MET A 115 -6.28 -19.69 22.95
N ASN A 116 -7.08 -20.07 21.95
CA ASN A 116 -7.23 -21.46 21.53
C ASN A 116 -5.89 -22.05 21.05
N VAL A 117 -5.09 -21.31 20.29
CA VAL A 117 -3.75 -21.77 19.86
C VAL A 117 -2.84 -22.01 21.06
N HIS A 118 -2.82 -21.11 22.04
CA HIS A 118 -1.98 -21.27 23.24
C HIS A 118 -2.48 -22.34 24.21
N LEU A 119 -3.78 -22.56 24.32
CA LEU A 119 -4.39 -23.61 25.15
C LEU A 119 -4.20 -25.00 24.50
N THR A 120 -4.29 -25.07 23.18
CA THR A 120 -4.13 -26.30 22.37
C THR A 120 -2.66 -26.54 21.98
N ALA A 121 -1.72 -25.71 22.44
CA ALA A 121 -0.28 -25.81 22.11
C ALA A 121 0.39 -27.15 22.49
N GLY A 122 -0.29 -28.01 23.28
CA GLY A 122 0.13 -29.38 23.58
C GLY A 122 -0.58 -30.49 22.76
N GLN A 123 -1.58 -30.14 21.95
CA GLN A 123 -2.29 -31.06 21.06
C GLN A 123 -1.92 -30.76 19.60
N THR A 124 -0.63 -30.75 19.29
CA THR A 124 -0.11 -30.49 17.94
C THR A 124 -0.17 -31.72 17.04
N SER A 125 -1.25 -32.49 17.13
CA SER A 125 -1.46 -33.68 16.32
C SER A 125 -2.94 -33.80 15.99
N GLU A 126 -3.27 -33.73 14.69
CA GLU A 126 -4.49 -34.29 14.08
C GLU A 126 -5.75 -33.42 13.94
N ALA A 127 -5.68 -32.11 14.15
CA ALA A 127 -6.71 -31.20 13.63
C ALA A 127 -6.10 -30.10 12.76
N ALA A 128 -5.24 -30.51 11.82
CA ALA A 128 -4.95 -29.68 10.65
C ALA A 128 -6.26 -29.60 9.86
N ASP A 129 -6.99 -28.51 10.11
CA ASP A 129 -8.14 -28.09 9.34
C ASP A 129 -7.80 -28.20 7.85
N THR A 130 -8.75 -28.68 7.08
CA THR A 130 -8.57 -29.14 5.69
C THR A 130 -7.73 -28.19 4.83
N GLY A 131 -6.50 -28.58 4.47
CA GLY A 131 -5.75 -27.97 3.35
C GLY A 131 -4.40 -27.32 3.64
N GLU A 132 -3.87 -27.37 4.86
CA GLU A 132 -2.54 -26.80 5.11
C GLU A 132 -1.42 -27.66 4.49
N LEU A 133 -0.84 -27.17 3.40
CA LEU A 133 0.31 -27.79 2.73
C LEU A 133 1.55 -27.71 3.64
N SER A 134 2.28 -28.82 3.77
CA SER A 134 3.52 -28.83 4.55
C SER A 134 4.54 -27.83 4.01
N LEU A 135 5.25 -27.14 4.91
CA LEU A 135 6.30 -26.17 4.56
C LEU A 135 7.39 -26.78 3.65
N ASN A 136 7.72 -28.05 3.85
CA ASN A 136 8.69 -28.77 3.03
C ASN A 136 8.20 -28.98 1.59
N LEU A 137 6.90 -29.26 1.40
CA LEU A 137 6.30 -29.36 0.09
C LEU A 137 6.31 -28.01 -0.63
N ILE A 138 5.93 -26.93 0.07
CA ILE A 138 5.94 -25.56 -0.49
C ILE A 138 7.36 -25.16 -0.92
N LYS A 139 8.38 -25.40 -0.08
CA LYS A 139 9.78 -25.12 -0.43
C LYS A 139 10.23 -25.85 -1.70
N LYS A 140 9.92 -27.14 -1.82
CA LYS A 140 10.24 -27.94 -3.01
C LYS A 140 9.47 -27.43 -4.23
N TYR A 141 8.20 -27.09 -4.06
CA TYR A 141 7.33 -26.59 -5.12
C TYR A 141 7.83 -25.24 -5.67
N ILE A 142 8.18 -24.29 -4.81
CA ILE A 142 8.74 -22.99 -5.22
C ILE A 142 10.04 -23.19 -6.00
N ASN A 143 10.95 -24.05 -5.52
CA ASN A 143 12.20 -24.31 -6.23
C ASN A 143 11.96 -24.97 -7.61
N TYR A 144 10.98 -25.88 -7.69
CA TYR A 144 10.58 -26.49 -8.96
C TYR A 144 10.03 -25.45 -9.95
N CYS A 145 9.05 -24.64 -9.52
CA CYS A 145 8.46 -23.59 -10.34
C CYS A 145 9.52 -22.59 -10.82
N ARG A 146 10.44 -22.19 -9.92
CA ARG A 146 11.54 -21.25 -10.22
C ARG A 146 12.46 -21.74 -11.34
N ARG A 147 12.80 -23.04 -11.37
CA ARG A 147 13.74 -23.63 -12.33
C ARG A 147 13.11 -24.02 -13.66
N ARG A 148 11.83 -24.44 -13.66
CA ARG A 148 11.18 -25.02 -14.85
C ARG A 148 10.35 -24.03 -15.65
N CYS A 149 9.77 -23.01 -15.01
CA CYS A 149 8.82 -22.10 -15.64
C CYS A 149 9.40 -20.68 -15.75
N GLY A 150 9.45 -20.17 -16.98
CA GLY A 150 9.74 -18.77 -17.31
C GLY A 150 8.58 -18.20 -18.13
N PRO A 151 7.43 -17.91 -17.51
CA PRO A 151 6.26 -17.47 -18.25
C PRO A 151 6.52 -16.16 -18.99
N ARG A 152 5.73 -15.95 -20.05
CA ARG A 152 5.71 -14.71 -20.82
C ARG A 152 4.29 -14.18 -20.91
N MET A 153 4.14 -12.86 -20.98
CA MET A 153 2.83 -12.26 -21.15
C MET A 153 2.24 -12.59 -22.53
N SER A 154 0.93 -12.85 -22.59
CA SER A 154 0.23 -12.97 -23.88
C SER A 154 -0.03 -11.60 -24.50
N GLU A 155 -0.19 -11.55 -25.83
CA GLU A 155 -0.44 -10.29 -26.54
C GLU A 155 -1.74 -9.60 -26.08
N ALA A 156 -2.81 -10.37 -25.88
CA ALA A 156 -4.08 -9.87 -25.38
C ALA A 156 -3.95 -9.25 -23.97
N ALA A 157 -3.18 -9.90 -23.08
CA ALA A 157 -2.89 -9.39 -21.75
C ALA A 157 -2.05 -8.10 -21.78
N GLY A 158 -1.11 -8.00 -22.72
CA GLY A 158 -0.30 -6.80 -22.93
C GLY A 158 -1.12 -5.59 -23.38
N GLU A 159 -2.06 -5.77 -24.31
CA GLU A 159 -2.93 -4.69 -24.78
C GLU A 159 -3.84 -4.19 -23.66
N LYS A 160 -4.41 -5.10 -22.86
CA LYS A 160 -5.23 -4.77 -21.69
C LYS A 160 -4.44 -3.98 -20.65
N LEU A 161 -3.22 -4.43 -20.34
CA LEU A 161 -2.34 -3.77 -19.38
C LEU A 161 -1.97 -2.36 -19.84
N LYS A 162 -1.64 -2.17 -21.12
CA LYS A 162 -1.35 -0.86 -21.72
C LYS A 162 -2.52 0.10 -21.53
N ASN A 163 -3.74 -0.34 -21.88
CA ASN A 163 -4.94 0.48 -21.76
C ASN A 163 -5.22 0.88 -20.30
N ARG A 164 -5.06 -0.05 -19.35
CA ARG A 164 -5.25 0.24 -17.93
C ARG A 164 -4.16 1.18 -17.39
N TYR A 165 -2.90 1.00 -17.79
CA TYR A 165 -1.81 1.88 -17.39
C TYR A 165 -2.00 3.33 -17.85
N VAL A 166 -2.43 3.53 -19.09
CA VAL A 166 -2.76 4.87 -19.62
C VAL A 166 -3.89 5.51 -18.81
N LEU A 167 -4.92 4.73 -18.47
CA LEU A 167 -6.05 5.21 -17.67
C LEU A 167 -5.63 5.58 -16.24
N MET A 168 -4.80 4.75 -15.58
CA MET A 168 -4.25 5.05 -14.25
C MET A 168 -3.42 6.33 -14.26
N ARG A 169 -2.50 6.48 -15.23
CA ARG A 169 -1.67 7.67 -15.37
C ARG A 169 -2.49 8.92 -15.69
N GLY A 170 -3.53 8.79 -16.50
CA GLY A 170 -4.46 9.88 -16.82
C GLY A 170 -5.25 10.35 -15.59
N GLY A 171 -5.76 9.42 -14.77
CA GLY A 171 -6.47 9.74 -13.53
C GLY A 171 -5.58 10.44 -12.51
N THR A 172 -4.35 9.95 -12.32
CA THR A 172 -3.34 10.58 -11.44
C THR A 172 -3.03 12.01 -11.87
N HIS A 173 -2.79 12.27 -13.15
CA HIS A 173 -2.53 13.64 -13.62
C HIS A 173 -3.74 14.56 -13.47
N ALA A 174 -4.95 14.06 -13.70
CA ALA A 174 -6.16 14.84 -13.45
C ALA A 174 -6.28 15.24 -11.97
N HIS A 175 -6.01 14.31 -11.05
CA HIS A 175 -6.02 14.57 -9.61
C HIS A 175 -4.91 15.53 -9.15
N GLU A 176 -3.72 15.45 -9.73
CA GLU A 176 -2.63 16.40 -9.45
C GLU A 176 -3.00 17.84 -9.84
N ILE A 177 -3.70 18.00 -10.97
CA ILE A 177 -4.18 19.30 -11.45
C ILE A 177 -5.31 19.81 -10.55
N GLU A 178 -6.25 18.94 -10.18
CA GLU A 178 -7.42 19.31 -9.38
C GLU A 178 -7.06 19.61 -7.91
N SER A 179 -6.06 18.90 -7.36
CA SER A 179 -5.70 19.00 -5.95
C SER A 179 -4.53 19.96 -5.67
N GLU A 180 -3.87 20.50 -6.71
CA GLU A 180 -2.61 21.26 -6.66
C GLU A 180 -1.48 20.61 -5.81
N LYS A 181 -1.67 19.35 -5.41
CA LYS A 181 -0.75 18.54 -4.63
C LYS A 181 -0.30 17.39 -5.50
N ARG A 182 1.02 17.23 -5.57
CA ARG A 182 1.62 16.06 -6.19
C ARG A 182 1.31 14.84 -5.35
N LEU A 183 1.09 13.71 -6.00
CA LEU A 183 0.99 12.44 -5.30
C LEU A 183 2.39 12.02 -4.85
N SER A 184 2.46 11.45 -3.64
CA SER A 184 3.71 11.01 -3.03
C SER A 184 4.45 9.95 -3.88
N ILE A 185 3.70 9.14 -4.64
CA ILE A 185 4.23 8.06 -5.46
C ILE A 185 3.90 8.32 -6.94
N PRO A 186 4.88 8.70 -7.77
CA PRO A 186 4.64 8.95 -9.19
C PRO A 186 4.40 7.64 -9.95
N ILE A 187 3.45 7.65 -10.90
CA ILE A 187 3.23 6.51 -11.79
C ILE A 187 4.33 6.44 -12.86
N THR A 188 5.29 5.55 -12.66
CA THR A 188 6.45 5.38 -13.55
C THR A 188 6.38 4.09 -14.37
N VAL A 189 7.30 3.93 -15.33
CA VAL A 189 7.46 2.69 -16.09
C VAL A 189 7.85 1.49 -15.20
N ARG A 190 8.45 1.74 -14.03
CA ARG A 190 8.77 0.66 -13.07
C ARG A 190 7.53 0.00 -12.50
N GLN A 191 6.45 0.76 -12.28
CA GLN A 191 5.19 0.20 -11.81
C GLN A 191 4.54 -0.69 -12.88
N LEU A 192 4.67 -0.33 -14.16
CA LEU A 192 4.22 -1.20 -15.24
C LEU A 192 5.02 -2.52 -15.25
N GLU A 193 6.34 -2.43 -15.10
CA GLU A 193 7.21 -3.60 -14.99
C GLU A 193 6.86 -4.47 -13.77
N ALA A 194 6.58 -3.85 -12.62
CA ALA A 194 6.15 -4.51 -11.40
C ALA A 194 4.87 -5.33 -11.62
N VAL A 195 3.85 -4.75 -12.25
CA VAL A 195 2.59 -5.46 -12.56
C VAL A 195 2.85 -6.64 -13.50
N ILE A 196 3.75 -6.50 -14.49
CA ILE A 196 4.15 -7.61 -15.36
C ILE A 196 4.80 -8.73 -14.54
N ARG A 197 5.74 -8.41 -13.64
CA ARG A 197 6.39 -9.39 -12.76
C ARG A 197 5.37 -10.12 -11.88
N ILE A 198 4.37 -9.41 -11.35
CA ILE A 198 3.30 -10.01 -10.55
C ILE A 198 2.46 -10.97 -11.41
N ALA A 199 2.02 -10.54 -12.60
CA ALA A 199 1.24 -11.39 -13.51
C ALA A 199 2.02 -12.65 -13.94
N GLU A 200 3.32 -12.51 -14.24
CA GLU A 200 4.21 -13.64 -14.52
C GLU A 200 4.36 -14.56 -13.30
N SER A 201 4.43 -14.01 -12.08
CA SER A 201 4.51 -14.79 -10.84
C SER A 201 3.24 -15.63 -10.60
N LEU A 202 2.07 -15.09 -10.92
CA LEU A 202 0.78 -15.80 -10.82
C LEU A 202 0.71 -16.94 -11.84
N ALA A 203 1.08 -16.68 -13.09
CA ALA A 203 1.18 -17.73 -14.12
C ALA A 203 2.18 -18.83 -13.72
N LYS A 204 3.30 -18.43 -13.11
CA LYS A 204 4.34 -19.33 -12.61
C LYS A 204 3.85 -20.22 -11.47
N MET A 205 3.00 -19.71 -10.59
CA MET A 205 2.37 -20.49 -9.51
C MET A 205 1.45 -21.58 -10.07
N GLN A 206 0.78 -21.31 -11.19
CA GLN A 206 -0.08 -22.26 -11.91
C GLN A 206 0.67 -23.13 -12.93
N LEU A 207 2.01 -23.03 -13.01
CA LEU A 207 2.86 -23.73 -13.99
C LEU A 207 2.49 -23.46 -15.45
N GLN A 208 1.83 -22.34 -15.74
CA GLN A 208 1.48 -21.93 -17.09
C GLN A 208 2.65 -21.25 -17.79
N ALA A 209 2.81 -21.50 -19.10
CA ALA A 209 3.86 -20.87 -19.90
C ALA A 209 3.52 -19.43 -20.32
N PHE A 210 2.23 -19.07 -20.33
CA PHE A 210 1.76 -17.75 -20.73
C PHE A 210 0.90 -17.12 -19.65
N ALA A 211 1.13 -15.83 -19.36
CA ALA A 211 0.26 -15.06 -18.48
C ALA A 211 -0.94 -14.53 -19.27
N THR A 212 -2.13 -14.95 -18.87
CA THR A 212 -3.42 -14.55 -19.44
C THR A 212 -3.93 -13.24 -18.85
N GLU A 213 -5.01 -12.72 -19.43
CA GLU A 213 -5.68 -11.51 -18.92
C GLU A 213 -6.15 -11.64 -17.47
N THR A 214 -6.57 -12.84 -17.05
CA THR A 214 -7.01 -13.12 -15.68
C THR A 214 -5.90 -12.89 -14.65
N HIS A 215 -4.65 -13.20 -15.00
CA HIS A 215 -3.50 -12.92 -14.13
C HIS A 215 -3.21 -11.42 -14.07
N VAL A 216 -3.40 -10.70 -15.17
CA VAL A 216 -3.22 -9.24 -15.21
C VAL A 216 -4.30 -8.54 -14.39
N ASP A 217 -5.56 -8.99 -14.46
CA ASP A 217 -6.64 -8.42 -13.67
C ASP A 217 -6.37 -8.58 -12.17
N GLU A 218 -5.90 -9.75 -11.74
CA GLU A 218 -5.56 -9.99 -10.33
C GLU A 218 -4.32 -9.20 -9.91
N ALA A 219 -3.30 -9.10 -10.76
CA ALA A 219 -2.13 -8.27 -10.51
C ALA A 219 -2.49 -6.78 -10.38
N LEU A 220 -3.39 -6.28 -11.23
CA LEU A 220 -3.91 -4.91 -11.15
C LEU A 220 -4.73 -4.68 -9.88
N ARG A 221 -5.56 -5.65 -9.48
CA ARG A 221 -6.32 -5.59 -8.22
C ARG A 221 -5.39 -5.47 -7.01
N LEU A 222 -4.33 -6.28 -6.96
CA LEU A 222 -3.31 -6.22 -5.91
C LEU A 222 -2.53 -4.90 -5.94
N PHE A 223 -2.20 -4.41 -7.14
CA PHE A 223 -1.52 -3.14 -7.31
C PHE A 223 -2.37 -1.95 -6.85
N GLN A 224 -3.67 -1.98 -7.11
CA GLN A 224 -4.61 -0.95 -6.66
C GLN A 224 -4.71 -0.91 -5.12
N VAL A 225 -4.90 -2.07 -4.48
CA VAL A 225 -5.00 -2.16 -3.01
C VAL A 225 -3.68 -1.80 -2.31
N SER A 226 -2.53 -2.10 -2.93
CA SER A 226 -1.23 -1.74 -2.36
C SER A 226 -0.90 -0.26 -2.59
N THR A 227 -0.75 0.13 -3.86
CA THR A 227 -0.08 1.39 -4.22
C THR A 227 -1.05 2.55 -4.36
N LEU A 228 -2.25 2.33 -4.92
CA LEU A 228 -3.22 3.41 -5.10
C LEU A 228 -3.86 3.79 -3.76
N ASP A 229 -4.24 2.82 -2.93
CA ASP A 229 -4.75 3.12 -1.59
C ASP A 229 -3.68 3.82 -0.74
N ALA A 230 -2.40 3.44 -0.88
CA ALA A 230 -1.32 4.11 -0.20
C ALA A 230 -1.13 5.57 -0.66
N ALA A 231 -1.08 5.79 -1.98
CA ALA A 231 -0.93 7.12 -2.57
C ALA A 231 -2.16 8.02 -2.31
N MET A 232 -3.35 7.45 -2.30
CA MET A 232 -4.60 8.16 -2.02
C MET A 232 -4.84 8.39 -0.53
N SER A 233 -4.29 7.57 0.38
CA SER A 233 -4.45 7.78 1.83
C SER A 233 -3.89 9.12 2.33
N GLY A 234 -3.00 9.77 1.57
CA GLY A 234 -2.49 11.11 1.88
C GLY A 234 -3.28 12.27 1.28
N SER A 235 -4.15 12.00 0.33
CA SER A 235 -5.19 12.94 -0.08
C SER A 235 -6.44 12.60 0.74
N LEU A 236 -7.24 13.57 1.16
CA LEU A 236 -8.45 13.29 1.94
C LEU A 236 -9.48 12.42 1.18
N ALA A 237 -9.20 12.11 -0.09
CA ALA A 237 -9.83 11.08 -0.91
C ALA A 237 -9.54 9.64 -0.44
N GLY A 238 -8.50 9.36 0.34
CA GLY A 238 -8.23 8.01 0.87
C GLY A 238 -9.21 7.53 1.93
N ALA A 239 -10.09 8.42 2.40
CA ALA A 239 -11.27 8.03 3.15
C ALA A 239 -12.42 7.52 2.23
N GLU A 240 -12.18 7.44 0.92
CA GLU A 240 -13.08 6.88 -0.12
C GLU A 240 -12.80 5.39 -0.38
N GLY A 241 -11.66 4.83 0.08
CA GLY A 241 -11.28 3.43 -0.16
C GLY A 241 -11.91 2.40 0.81
N PHE A 242 -12.37 2.84 1.99
CA PHE A 242 -13.04 1.98 2.98
C PHE A 242 -14.57 2.11 2.96
N THR A 243 -15.11 2.88 2.02
CA THR A 243 -16.54 3.03 1.80
C THR A 243 -16.93 2.18 0.61
N THR A 244 -17.86 1.25 0.78
CA THR A 244 -18.53 0.57 -0.34
C THR A 244 -19.01 1.61 -1.37
N GLU A 245 -19.20 1.25 -2.64
CA GLU A 245 -19.79 2.17 -3.64
C GLU A 245 -21.08 2.83 -3.09
N GLU A 246 -21.84 2.10 -2.27
CA GLU A 246 -23.02 2.60 -1.55
C GLU A 246 -22.71 3.74 -0.56
N ASP A 247 -21.63 3.63 0.21
CA ASP A 247 -21.19 4.65 1.17
C ASP A 247 -20.63 5.89 0.45
N GLN A 248 -19.95 5.73 -0.70
CA GLN A 248 -19.50 6.85 -1.54
C GLN A 248 -20.70 7.61 -2.12
N GLU A 249 -21.71 6.90 -2.63
CA GLU A 249 -22.95 7.52 -3.07
C GLU A 249 -23.64 8.26 -1.92
N ALA A 250 -23.66 7.69 -0.71
CA ALA A 250 -24.25 8.32 0.46
C ALA A 250 -23.53 9.62 0.81
N LEU A 251 -22.19 9.65 0.84
CA LEU A 251 -21.40 10.86 1.11
C LEU A 251 -21.64 11.94 0.06
N THR A 252 -21.62 11.58 -1.22
CA THR A 252 -21.86 12.52 -2.33
C THR A 252 -23.29 13.08 -2.31
N ARG A 253 -24.26 12.26 -1.90
CA ARG A 253 -25.67 12.63 -1.76
C ARG A 253 -25.87 13.58 -0.56
N ILE A 254 -25.21 13.32 0.57
CA ILE A 254 -25.18 14.22 1.72
C ILE A 254 -24.56 15.57 1.32
N GLU A 255 -23.41 15.57 0.65
CA GLU A 255 -22.73 16.80 0.21
C GLU A 255 -23.63 17.64 -0.73
N LYS A 256 -24.24 17.03 -1.75
CA LYS A 256 -25.17 17.72 -2.66
C LYS A 256 -26.38 18.28 -1.91
N GLN A 257 -26.92 17.57 -0.93
CA GLN A 257 -28.03 18.06 -0.13
C GLN A 257 -27.62 19.20 0.80
N LEU A 258 -26.43 19.14 1.40
CA LEU A 258 -25.89 20.22 2.21
C LEU A 258 -25.69 21.47 1.36
N LYS A 259 -25.11 21.30 0.16
CA LYS A 259 -24.87 22.39 -0.79
C LYS A 259 -26.16 23.02 -1.36
N ARG A 260 -27.26 22.26 -1.47
CA ARG A 260 -28.57 22.77 -1.89
C ARG A 260 -29.32 23.52 -0.79
N ARG A 261 -29.20 23.07 0.47
CA ARG A 261 -29.91 23.67 1.60
C ARG A 261 -29.22 24.91 2.16
N PHE A 262 -27.90 24.95 2.11
CA PHE A 262 -27.15 26.13 2.54
C PHE A 262 -26.88 27.07 1.38
N ALA A 263 -27.48 28.25 1.38
CA ALA A 263 -27.01 29.32 0.51
C ALA A 263 -25.63 29.81 0.97
N ILE A 264 -24.84 30.32 0.03
CA ILE A 264 -23.57 30.99 0.33
C ILE A 264 -23.86 32.17 1.26
N GLY A 265 -23.15 32.26 2.39
CA GLY A 265 -23.32 33.31 3.38
C GLY A 265 -24.40 33.07 4.45
N SER A 266 -25.04 31.89 4.50
CA SER A 266 -25.98 31.53 5.57
C SER A 266 -25.28 30.86 6.77
N GLN A 267 -25.86 31.02 7.96
CA GLN A 267 -25.42 30.38 9.20
C GLN A 267 -26.52 29.44 9.71
N VAL A 268 -26.14 28.22 10.08
CA VAL A 268 -27.07 27.25 10.70
C VAL A 268 -26.33 26.51 11.82
N SER A 269 -27.08 26.01 12.81
CA SER A 269 -26.51 25.19 13.87
C SER A 269 -26.11 23.81 13.37
N GLU A 270 -24.95 23.33 13.80
CA GLU A 270 -24.47 21.99 13.48
C GLU A 270 -25.42 20.91 14.01
N HIS A 271 -25.99 21.14 15.19
CA HIS A 271 -26.93 20.20 15.82
C HIS A 271 -28.20 19.96 14.98
N ASN A 272 -28.77 21.01 14.37
CA ASN A 272 -29.98 20.86 13.57
C ASN A 272 -29.69 20.07 12.27
N ILE A 273 -28.51 20.29 11.68
CA ILE A 273 -28.06 19.54 10.52
C ILE A 273 -27.95 18.06 10.87
N VAL A 274 -27.21 17.73 11.93
CA VAL A 274 -27.01 16.34 12.34
C VAL A 274 -28.34 15.67 12.63
N GLN A 275 -29.26 16.33 13.34
CA GLN A 275 -30.60 15.78 13.60
C GLN A 275 -31.44 15.56 12.33
N ASP A 276 -31.40 16.48 11.37
CA ASP A 276 -32.17 16.35 10.13
C ASP A 276 -31.66 15.23 9.24
N PHE A 277 -30.33 15.04 9.17
CA PHE A 277 -29.73 13.94 8.41
C PHE A 277 -29.87 12.59 9.14
N LEU A 278 -29.91 12.59 10.49
CA LEU A 278 -30.27 11.41 11.29
C LEU A 278 -31.71 10.95 11.02
N LYS A 279 -32.68 11.87 10.89
CA LYS A 279 -34.06 11.55 10.49
C LYS A 279 -34.15 10.89 9.11
N GLN A 280 -33.20 11.18 8.22
CA GLN A 280 -33.11 10.60 6.89
C GLN A 280 -32.37 9.25 6.85
N LYS A 281 -32.05 8.68 8.02
CA LYS A 281 -31.33 7.40 8.19
C LYS A 281 -29.88 7.39 7.69
N TYR A 282 -29.23 8.54 7.58
CA TYR A 282 -27.78 8.56 7.34
C TYR A 282 -27.01 8.28 8.63
N PRO A 283 -25.89 7.52 8.56
CA PRO A 283 -25.06 7.27 9.73
C PRO A 283 -24.40 8.57 10.21
N GLU A 284 -24.41 8.79 11.52
CA GLU A 284 -23.87 10.00 12.16
C GLU A 284 -22.41 10.26 11.79
N ARG A 285 -21.61 9.20 11.68
CA ARG A 285 -20.20 9.25 11.25
C ARG A 285 -20.02 9.86 9.86
N ALA A 286 -20.90 9.55 8.90
CA ALA A 286 -20.80 10.07 7.54
C ALA A 286 -21.09 11.58 7.49
N ILE A 287 -22.03 12.05 8.32
CA ILE A 287 -22.43 13.46 8.37
C ILE A 287 -21.28 14.32 8.91
N TYR A 288 -20.69 13.94 10.06
CA TYR A 288 -19.55 14.66 10.62
C TYR A 288 -18.33 14.63 9.69
N LYS A 289 -18.11 13.51 8.98
CA LYS A 289 -17.04 13.40 7.98
C LYS A 289 -17.21 14.41 6.84
N VAL A 290 -18.41 14.52 6.26
CA VAL A 290 -18.70 15.52 5.20
C VAL A 290 -18.53 16.95 5.72
N ILE A 291 -19.02 17.27 6.92
CA ILE A 291 -18.89 18.60 7.53
C ILE A 291 -17.41 18.94 7.73
N HIS A 292 -16.62 18.05 8.32
CA HIS A 292 -15.19 18.25 8.52
C HIS A 292 -14.41 18.42 7.20
N THR A 293 -14.79 17.67 6.16
CA THR A 293 -14.20 17.79 4.82
C THR A 293 -14.50 19.17 4.22
N MET A 294 -15.74 19.64 4.30
CA MET A 294 -16.12 20.96 3.81
C MET A 294 -15.45 22.10 4.59
N ILE A 295 -15.23 21.95 5.90
CA ILE A 295 -14.47 22.94 6.70
C ILE A 295 -13.02 22.98 6.25
N ARG A 296 -12.41 21.82 6.01
CA ARG A 296 -11.02 21.74 5.53
C ARG A 296 -10.84 22.31 4.13
N ARG A 297 -11.83 22.14 3.24
CA ARG A 297 -11.86 22.77 1.91
C ARG A 297 -12.07 24.29 1.96
N GLY A 298 -12.34 24.85 3.14
CA GLY A 298 -12.61 26.28 3.32
C GLY A 298 -14.04 26.69 2.96
N GLU A 299 -14.92 25.75 2.57
CA GLU A 299 -16.31 26.02 2.22
C GLU A 299 -17.17 26.30 3.47
N LEU A 300 -16.78 25.81 4.65
CA LEU A 300 -17.49 26.01 5.92
C LEU A 300 -16.55 26.53 7.02
N GLN A 301 -17.05 27.44 7.87
CA GLN A 301 -16.32 27.96 9.02
C GLN A 301 -17.15 27.80 10.30
N HIS A 302 -16.54 27.28 11.36
CA HIS A 302 -17.16 27.29 12.68
C HIS A 302 -17.19 28.71 13.26
N ARG A 303 -18.36 29.16 13.69
CA ARG A 303 -18.54 30.37 14.49
C ARG A 303 -19.24 30.05 15.82
N MET A 304 -19.15 30.97 16.79
CA MET A 304 -19.78 30.85 18.12
C MET A 304 -19.39 29.56 18.86
N GLN A 305 -18.12 29.41 19.25
CA GLN A 305 -17.63 28.25 20.04
C GLN A 305 -18.03 26.88 19.43
N ARG A 306 -17.83 26.72 18.10
CA ARG A 306 -18.19 25.52 17.32
C ARG A 306 -19.68 25.16 17.24
N LYS A 307 -20.60 26.00 17.72
CA LYS A 307 -22.04 25.69 17.67
C LYS A 307 -22.72 26.01 16.33
N MET A 308 -22.12 26.88 15.52
CA MET A 308 -22.68 27.30 14.24
C MET A 308 -21.69 27.09 13.09
N LEU A 309 -22.23 26.68 11.94
CA LEU A 309 -21.50 26.53 10.68
C LEU A 309 -21.92 27.67 9.74
N TYR A 310 -20.92 28.40 9.23
CA TYR A 310 -21.08 29.47 8.27
C TYR A 310 -20.53 29.04 6.92
N ARG A 311 -21.28 29.20 5.84
CA ARG A 311 -20.83 28.82 4.50
C ARG A 311 -20.11 29.97 3.79
N LEU A 312 -18.84 29.76 3.48
CA LEU A 312 -17.97 30.66 2.73
C LEU A 312 -18.09 30.39 1.22
N GLN A 313 -17.62 31.35 0.40
CA GLN A 313 -17.54 31.22 -1.06
C GLN A 313 -16.44 30.27 -1.49
#